data_AF-A0A659UGX2-F1
#
_entry.id   AF-A0A659UGX2-F1
#
_cell.length_a   1.000
_cell.length_b   1.000
_cell.length_c   1.000
_cell.angle_alpha   90.00
_cell.angle_beta   90.00
_cell.angle_gamma   90.00
#
_symmetry.space_group_name_H-M   'P 1'
#
loop_
_entity.id
_entity.type
_entity.pdbx_description
1 polymer ?
#
loop_
_entity_poly.entity_id
_entity_poly.type
_entity_poly.pdbx_seq_one_letter_code
_entity_poly.pdbx_strand_id
1 'polypeptide(L)'
;SPYRDEHDAYLLRYLTTGEHRIIGLGRTVTGARKDGTTFPMELSVGEMHPGTGRFFTGFCRDLTERHRAEARIQEQQQELLHMARFTALGEMASTLAHEINQPLTAI
;
A
#
# COMPACT_ATOMS: atom_id res chain seq x y z
N SER A 1 -16.22 -10.81 11.26
CA SER A 1 -15.03 -10.04 10.82
C SER A 1 -14.07 -11.06 10.24
N PRO A 2 -13.64 -10.92 8.98
CA PRO A 2 -12.96 -11.99 8.24
C PRO A 2 -11.70 -12.54 8.92
N TYR A 3 -11.06 -11.76 9.81
CA TYR A 3 -9.83 -12.17 10.50
C TYR A 3 -9.99 -12.52 11.99
N ARG A 4 -11.21 -12.38 12.56
CA ARG A 4 -11.43 -12.67 13.99
C ARG A 4 -11.31 -14.16 14.29
N ASP A 5 -11.90 -14.99 13.43
CA ASP A 5 -11.94 -16.44 13.64
C ASP A 5 -10.58 -17.09 13.31
N GLU A 6 -9.84 -16.48 12.37
CA GLU A 6 -8.49 -16.94 12.02
C GLU A 6 -7.48 -16.62 13.14
N HIS A 7 -7.65 -15.50 13.87
CA HIS A 7 -6.75 -15.07 14.94
C HIS A 7 -6.53 -16.14 16.00
N ASP A 8 -7.61 -16.73 16.51
CA ASP A 8 -7.55 -17.73 17.57
C ASP A 8 -6.90 -19.03 17.05
N ALA A 9 -7.18 -19.40 15.80
CA ALA A 9 -6.53 -20.53 15.14
C ALA A 9 -5.00 -20.33 15.00
N TYR A 10 -4.53 -19.11 14.75
CA TYR A 10 -3.09 -18.82 14.71
C TYR A 10 -2.41 -18.96 16.07
N LEU A 11 -3.06 -18.48 17.15
CA LEU A 11 -2.54 -18.64 18.50
C LEU A 11 -2.53 -20.12 18.93
N LEU A 12 -3.63 -20.84 18.67
CA LEU A 12 -3.74 -22.28 18.95
C LEU A 12 -2.67 -23.07 18.20
N ARG A 13 -2.46 -22.79 16.91
CA ARG A 13 -1.44 -23.45 16.12
C ARG A 13 -0.05 -23.17 16.67
N TYR A 14 0.27 -21.92 17.00
CA TYR A 14 1.55 -21.57 17.62
C TYR A 14 1.78 -22.32 18.94
N LEU A 15 0.77 -22.37 19.81
CA LEU A 15 0.83 -23.13 21.06
C LEU A 15 1.08 -24.63 20.84
N THR A 16 0.61 -25.17 19.72
CA THR A 16 0.71 -26.60 19.40
C THR A 16 2.00 -26.96 18.66
N THR A 17 2.49 -26.09 17.77
CA THR A 17 3.61 -26.40 16.86
C THR A 17 4.90 -25.64 17.13
N GLY A 18 4.86 -24.55 17.90
CA GLY A 18 6.01 -23.64 18.08
C GLY A 18 6.41 -22.85 16.84
N GLU A 19 5.66 -22.96 15.72
CA GLU A 19 5.98 -22.23 14.48
C GLU A 19 5.56 -20.76 14.55
N HIS A 20 6.53 -19.85 14.54
CA HIS A 20 6.32 -18.41 14.54
C HIS A 20 5.89 -17.91 13.14
N ARG A 21 4.58 -17.92 12.84
CA ARG A 21 4.04 -17.34 11.58
C ARG A 21 3.52 -15.91 11.69
N ILE A 22 3.08 -15.51 12.89
CA ILE A 22 2.64 -14.13 13.20
C ILE A 22 3.57 -13.51 14.25
N ILE A 23 4.27 -14.36 15.02
CA ILE A 23 5.16 -13.92 16.08
C ILE A 23 6.48 -13.46 15.46
N GLY A 24 6.78 -12.17 15.55
CA GLY A 24 7.97 -11.55 14.96
C GLY A 24 7.90 -11.20 13.48
N LEU A 25 6.97 -11.79 12.71
CA LEU A 25 6.72 -11.48 11.30
C LEU A 25 5.39 -10.72 11.19
N GLY A 26 5.46 -9.38 11.12
CA GLY A 26 4.27 -8.56 10.92
C GLY A 26 3.55 -8.90 9.61
N ARG A 27 2.22 -8.81 9.61
CA ARG A 27 1.39 -9.00 8.40
C ARG A 27 0.38 -7.89 8.23
N THR A 28 0.07 -7.55 6.99
CA THR A 28 -1.04 -6.65 6.65
C THR A 28 -2.34 -7.45 6.61
N VAL A 29 -3.34 -6.99 7.35
CA VAL A 29 -4.69 -7.55 7.42
C VAL A 29 -5.72 -6.42 7.32
N THR A 30 -7.00 -6.77 7.17
CA THR A 30 -8.09 -5.78 7.26
C THR A 30 -8.59 -5.71 8.71
N GLY A 31 -8.34 -4.58 9.36
CA GLY A 31 -8.95 -4.21 10.64
C GLY A 31 -10.38 -3.72 10.46
N ALA A 32 -11.18 -3.81 11.52
CA ALA A 32 -12.53 -3.27 11.58
C ALA A 32 -12.65 -2.30 12.77
N ARG A 33 -13.21 -1.11 12.52
CA ARG A 33 -13.49 -0.11 13.56
C ARG A 33 -14.83 -0.43 14.24
N LYS A 34 -15.08 0.24 15.37
CA LYS A 34 -16.33 0.09 16.13
C LYS A 34 -17.58 0.43 15.31
N ASP A 35 -17.47 1.38 14.38
CA ASP A 35 -18.55 1.79 13.48
C ASP A 35 -18.78 0.82 12.30
N GLY A 36 -17.98 -0.26 12.20
CA GLY A 36 -18.06 -1.25 11.12
C GLY A 36 -17.21 -0.93 9.90
N THR A 37 -16.60 0.25 9.81
CA THR A 37 -15.68 0.57 8.70
C THR A 37 -14.40 -0.26 8.78
N THR A 38 -13.85 -0.58 7.61
CA THR A 38 -12.62 -1.37 7.50
C THR A 38 -11.41 -0.52 7.17
N PHE A 39 -10.24 -0.93 7.65
CA PHE A 39 -8.98 -0.24 7.35
C PHE A 39 -7.82 -1.24 7.20
N PRO A 40 -6.80 -0.92 6.38
CA PRO A 40 -5.60 -1.74 6.33
C PRO A 40 -4.83 -1.59 7.64
N MET A 41 -4.44 -2.71 8.23
CA MET A 41 -3.76 -2.75 9.53
C MET A 41 -2.57 -3.71 9.46
N GLU A 42 -1.42 -3.25 9.94
CA GLU A 42 -0.30 -4.14 10.23
C GLU A 42 -0.52 -4.74 11.62
N LEU A 43 -0.51 -6.07 11.69
CA LEU A 43 -0.67 -6.84 12.92
C LEU A 43 0.58 -7.68 13.14
N SER A 44 1.18 -7.56 14.33
CA SER A 44 2.21 -8.48 14.82
C SER A 44 1.86 -8.94 16.23
N VAL A 45 2.33 -10.12 16.61
CA VAL A 45 2.14 -10.66 17.96
C VAL A 45 3.51 -10.97 18.56
N GLY A 46 3.70 -10.69 19.84
CA GLY A 46 4.84 -11.14 20.63
C GLY A 46 4.39 -12.09 21.72
N GLU A 47 5.28 -12.95 22.18
CA GLU A 47 5.06 -13.80 23.37
C GLU A 47 6.03 -13.38 24.48
N MET A 48 5.56 -13.35 25.72
CA MET A 48 6.36 -13.11 26.92
C MET A 48 6.09 -14.19 27.96
N HIS A 49 7.15 -14.61 28.66
CA HIS A 49 7.13 -15.62 29.72
C HIS A 49 7.62 -15.04 31.05
N PRO A 50 6.77 -14.34 31.84
CA PRO A 50 7.18 -13.69 33.09
C PRO A 50 7.30 -14.67 34.28
N GLY A 51 7.82 -15.89 34.06
CA GLY A 51 8.02 -16.90 35.10
C GLY A 51 6.75 -17.66 35.55
N THR A 52 5.56 -17.05 35.43
CA THR A 52 4.28 -17.75 35.57
C THR A 52 3.35 -17.40 34.41
N GLY A 53 2.91 -18.43 33.67
CA GLY A 53 2.03 -18.27 32.52
C GLY A 53 2.72 -17.77 31.24
N ARG A 54 1.94 -17.70 30.17
CA ARG A 54 2.33 -17.16 28.86
C ARG A 54 1.44 -15.97 28.55
N PHE A 55 2.05 -14.88 28.12
CA PHE A 55 1.36 -13.68 27.70
C PHE A 55 1.61 -13.44 26.23
N PHE A 56 0.57 -13.04 25.52
CA PHE A 56 0.65 -12.60 24.13
C PHE A 56 0.38 -11.10 24.06
N THR A 57 1.23 -10.38 23.34
CA THR A 57 1.09 -8.94 23.11
C THR A 57 0.88 -8.72 21.63
N GLY A 58 -0.29 -8.20 21.25
CA GLY A 58 -0.58 -7.79 19.88
C GLY A 58 -0.21 -6.32 19.65
N PHE A 59 0.51 -6.03 18.58
CA PHE A 59 0.73 -4.68 18.08
C PHE A 59 -0.10 -4.48 16.81
N CYS A 60 -0.95 -3.45 16.83
CA CYS A 60 -1.83 -3.09 15.72
C CYS A 60 -1.47 -1.70 15.23
N ARG A 61 -1.10 -1.56 13.97
CA ARG A 61 -0.79 -0.27 13.35
C ARG A 61 -1.71 -0.01 12.18
N ASP A 62 -2.49 1.06 12.26
CA ASP A 62 -3.34 1.52 11.17
C ASP A 62 -2.46 2.04 10.01
N LEU A 63 -2.67 1.51 8.79
CA LEU A 63 -1.92 1.87 7.58
C LEU A 63 -2.70 2.82 6.67
N THR A 64 -3.88 3.30 7.08
CA THR A 64 -4.76 4.14 6.25
C THR A 64 -4.04 5.38 5.72
N GLU A 65 -3.40 6.15 6.60
CA GLU A 65 -2.73 7.40 6.20
C GLU A 65 -1.51 7.14 5.32
N ARG A 66 -0.79 6.03 5.56
CA ARG A 66 0.33 5.62 4.72
C ARG A 66 -0.14 5.32 3.30
N HIS A 67 -1.17 4.49 3.14
CA HIS A 67 -1.70 4.15 1.82
C HIS A 67 -2.28 5.40 1.10
N ARG A 68 -2.93 6.31 1.84
CA ARG A 68 -3.41 7.59 1.28
C ARG A 68 -2.27 8.48 0.79
N ALA A 69 -1.16 8.53 1.51
CA ALA A 69 0.03 9.27 1.07
C ALA A 69 0.64 8.63 -0.18
N GLU A 70 0.81 7.31 -0.19
CA GLU A 70 1.34 6.57 -1.35
C GLU A 70 0.46 6.75 -2.60
N ALA A 71 -0.87 6.67 -2.45
CA ALA A 71 -1.81 6.90 -3.55
C ALA A 71 -1.72 8.31 -4.13
N ARG A 72 -1.62 9.35 -3.28
CA ARG A 72 -1.47 10.74 -3.73
C ARG A 72 -0.17 10.94 -4.50
N ILE A 73 0.94 10.35 -4.05
CA ILE A 73 2.22 10.42 -4.74
C ILE A 73 2.11 9.77 -6.13
N GLN A 74 1.46 8.60 -6.22
CA GLN A 74 1.26 7.90 -7.50
C GLN A 74 0.40 8.73 -8.46
N GLU A 75 -0.67 9.35 -7.98
CA GLU A 75 -1.54 10.22 -8.78
C GLU A 75 -0.77 11.42 -9.36
N GLN A 76 0.02 12.10 -8.53
CA GLN A 76 0.86 13.23 -8.96
C GLN A 76 1.90 12.82 -10.00
N GLN A 77 2.53 11.65 -9.84
CA GLN A 77 3.48 11.12 -10.82
C GLN A 77 2.80 10.82 -12.16
N GLN A 78 1.59 10.26 -12.15
CA GLN A 78 0.82 10.02 -13.37
C GLN A 78 0.44 11.31 -14.07
N GLU A 79 0.04 12.35 -13.32
CA GLU A 79 -0.26 13.67 -13.88
C GLU A 79 0.97 14.29 -14.55
N LEU A 80 2.13 14.27 -13.89
CA LEU A 80 3.39 14.78 -14.47
C LEU A 80 3.77 14.04 -15.76
N LEU A 81 3.67 12.71 -15.77
CA LEU A 81 3.95 11.90 -16.97
C LEU A 81 2.97 12.22 -18.11
N HIS A 82 1.70 12.46 -17.79
CA HIS A 82 0.69 12.85 -18.77
C HIS A 82 1.02 14.21 -19.40
N MET A 83 1.33 15.21 -18.57
CA MET A 83 1.74 16.54 -19.04
C MET A 83 3.01 16.49 -19.89
N ALA A 84 4.03 15.74 -19.46
CA ALA A 84 5.28 15.59 -20.22
C ALA A 84 5.04 15.02 -21.63
N ARG A 85 4.15 14.03 -21.76
CA ARG A 85 3.76 13.48 -23.07
C ARG A 85 3.05 14.54 -23.93
N PHE A 86 2.18 15.35 -23.34
CA PHE A 86 1.46 16.40 -24.06
C PHE A 86 2.40 17.51 -24.55
N THR A 87 3.35 17.93 -23.72
CA THR A 87 4.38 18.91 -24.10
C THR A 87 5.23 18.39 -25.26
N ALA A 88 5.72 17.15 -25.17
CA ALA A 88 6.51 16.53 -26.23
C ALA A 88 5.74 16.45 -27.57
N LEU A 89 4.44 16.09 -27.51
CA LEU A 89 3.58 16.10 -28.69
C LEU A 89 3.38 17.51 -29.26
N GLY A 90 3.24 18.52 -28.40
CA GLY A 90 3.13 19.92 -28.80
C GLY A 90 4.38 20.44 -29.51
N GLU A 91 5.56 20.13 -28.99
CA GLU A 91 6.84 20.48 -29.62
C GLU A 91 6.99 19.81 -30.99
N MET A 92 6.73 18.50 -31.09
CA MET A 92 6.76 17.76 -32.36
C MET A 92 5.74 18.29 -33.38
N ALA A 93 4.53 18.65 -32.92
CA ALA A 93 3.52 19.25 -33.79
C ALA A 93 3.96 20.63 -34.29
N SER A 94 4.61 21.43 -33.44
CA SER A 94 5.16 22.74 -33.82
C SER A 94 6.30 22.62 -34.83
N THR A 95 7.22 21.65 -34.66
CA THR A 95 8.29 21.42 -35.64
C THR A 95 7.72 20.95 -36.97
N LEU A 96 6.78 20.00 -36.95
CA LEU A 96 6.07 19.54 -38.16
C LEU A 96 5.33 20.69 -38.86
N ALA A 97 4.64 21.57 -38.12
CA ALA A 97 3.96 22.71 -38.70
C ALA A 97 4.93 23.69 -39.37
N HIS A 98 6.10 23.91 -38.76
CA HIS A 98 7.15 24.74 -39.34
C HIS A 98 7.71 24.12 -40.64
N GLU A 99 7.96 22.81 -40.64
CA GLU A 99 8.44 22.08 -41.82
C GLU A 99 7.41 21.99 -42.95
N ILE A 100 6.11 21.94 -42.66
CA ILE A 100 5.05 21.93 -43.69
C ILE A 100 4.90 23.31 -44.35
N ASN A 101 5.09 24.40 -43.59
CA ASN A 101 4.98 25.76 -44.13
C ASN A 101 6.21 26.23 -44.91
N GLN A 102 7.40 25.65 -44.68
CA GLN A 102 8.64 26.02 -45.38
C GLN A 102 8.73 25.64 -46.89
N PRO A 103 8.22 24.50 -47.39
CA PRO A 103 8.32 24.17 -48.82
C PRO A 103 7.46 25.08 -49.71
N LEU A 104 6.45 25.76 -49.17
CA LEU A 104 5.60 26.70 -49.93
C LEU A 104 6.29 28.03 -50.29
N THR A 105 7.45 28.33 -49.72
CA THR A 105 8.23 29.54 -50.02
C THR A 105 9.32 29.35 -51.08
N ALA A 106 9.50 28.13 -51.62
CA ALA A 106 10.59 27.81 -52.55
C ALA A 106 10.13 27.55 -54.01
N ILE A 107 8.87 27.83 -54.37
CA ILE A 107 8.39 27.81 -55.77
C ILE A 107 7.90 29.20 -56.16
#